data_AF-X1SI68-F1
#
_entry.id   AF-X1SI68-F1
#
_cell.length_a   1.000
_cell.length_b   1.000
_cell.length_c   1.000
_cell.angle_alpha   90.00
_cell.angle_beta   90.00
_cell.angle_gamma   90.00
#
_symmetry.space_group_name_H-M   'P 1'
#
loop_
_entity.id
_entity.type
_entity.pdbx_description
1 polymer ?
#
loop_
_entity_poly.entity_id
_entity_poly.type
_entity_poly.pdbx_seq_one_letter_code
_entity_poly.pdbx_strand_id
1 'polypeptide(L)'
;MGKFDYHRGYKFSTYATWWIRQAITRAIADQSRTIRIPVHMVETINKLLNVSRRLAQEYGREPTPREIGAEMEIPPEKIRVIMKLAQLPISLEAPIGD
;
A
#
# COMPACT_ATOMS: atom_id res chain seq x y z
N MET A 1 -25.52 -3.60 14.57
CA MET A 1 -26.70 -2.82 15.00
C MET A 1 -26.54 -2.53 16.49
N GLY A 2 -25.99 -1.38 16.86
CA GLY A 2 -25.80 -1.07 18.28
C GLY A 2 -24.92 0.15 18.51
N LYS A 3 -25.56 1.24 18.93
CA LYS A 3 -25.01 2.56 19.31
C LYS A 3 -24.98 3.59 18.19
N PHE A 4 -26.15 4.09 17.83
CA PHE A 4 -26.27 5.46 17.32
C PHE A 4 -27.28 6.22 18.19
N ASP A 5 -26.84 7.33 18.76
CA ASP A 5 -27.57 8.18 19.71
C ASP A 5 -27.87 9.51 19.02
N TYR A 6 -29.15 9.82 18.81
CA TYR A 6 -29.63 10.82 17.86
C TYR A 6 -29.77 12.24 18.45
N HIS A 7 -29.39 12.45 19.71
CA HIS A 7 -29.59 13.73 20.44
C HIS A 7 -28.46 14.75 20.28
N ARG A 8 -27.36 14.44 19.58
CA ARG A 8 -26.26 15.37 19.34
C ARG A 8 -26.25 15.77 17.86
N GLY A 9 -26.57 17.02 17.57
CA GLY A 9 -26.73 17.60 16.23
C GLY A 9 -25.50 17.63 15.30
N TYR A 10 -24.68 16.58 15.29
CA TYR A 10 -23.65 16.35 14.29
C TYR A 10 -24.17 15.38 13.24
N LYS A 11 -24.25 15.83 11.99
CA LYS A 11 -24.74 15.04 10.86
C LYS A 11 -23.96 13.71 10.77
N PHE A 12 -24.68 12.58 10.78
CA PHE A 12 -24.18 11.21 10.66
C PHE A 12 -23.13 11.04 9.53
N SER A 13 -23.24 11.85 8.48
CA SER A 13 -22.35 11.90 7.33
C SER A 13 -20.89 12.20 7.67
N THR A 14 -20.60 12.95 8.74
CA THR A 14 -19.21 13.33 9.08
C THR A 14 -18.45 12.18 9.74
N TYR A 15 -19.12 11.33 10.52
CA TYR A 15 -18.48 10.20 11.19
C TYR A 15 -18.46 8.95 10.31
N ALA A 16 -19.56 8.67 9.59
CA ALA A 16 -19.67 7.49 8.73
C ALA A 16 -18.63 7.46 7.60
N THR A 17 -18.25 8.62 7.05
CA THR A 17 -17.30 8.70 5.94
C THR A 17 -15.92 8.13 6.30
N TRP A 18 -15.41 8.41 7.51
CA TRP A 18 -14.11 7.88 7.96
C TRP A 18 -14.15 6.36 8.15
N TRP A 19 -15.20 5.84 8.77
CA TRP A 19 -15.36 4.41 8.98
C TRP A 19 -15.59 3.63 7.69
N ILE A 20 -16.33 4.21 6.74
CA ILE A 20 -16.55 3.60 5.42
C ILE A 20 -15.24 3.58 4.63
N ARG A 21 -14.49 4.70 4.59
CA ARG A 21 -13.18 4.75 3.91
C ARG A 21 -12.19 3.77 4.54
N GLN A 22 -12.09 3.74 5.87
CA GLN A 22 -11.20 2.84 6.58
C GLN A 22 -11.56 1.37 6.39
N ALA A 23 -12.85 1.02 6.41
CA ALA A 23 -13.32 -0.34 6.17
C ALA A 23 -13.05 -0.79 4.73
N ILE A 24 -13.27 0.07 3.74
CA ILE A 24 -12.99 -0.23 2.33
C ILE A 24 -11.48 -0.40 2.10
N THR A 25 -10.64 0.53 2.57
CA THR A 25 -9.18 0.41 2.44
C THR A 25 -8.65 -0.87 3.11
N ARG A 26 -9.20 -1.24 4.27
CA ARG A 26 -8.83 -2.46 4.97
C ARG A 26 -9.30 -3.71 4.23
N ALA A 27 -10.53 -3.73 3.72
CA ALA A 27 -11.06 -4.84 2.94
C ALA A 27 -10.24 -5.05 1.65
N ILE A 28 -9.86 -3.97 0.96
CA ILE A 28 -8.97 -4.04 -0.21
C ILE A 28 -7.60 -4.59 0.21
N ALA A 29 -7.01 -4.13 1.32
CA ALA A 29 -5.73 -4.65 1.80
C ALA A 29 -5.79 -6.14 2.21
N ASP A 30 -6.91 -6.59 2.77
CA ASP A 30 -7.11 -7.96 3.24
C ASP A 30 -7.53 -8.95 2.12
N GLN A 31 -8.19 -8.48 1.04
CA GLN A 31 -8.78 -9.34 -0.01
C GLN A 31 -8.19 -9.16 -1.42
N SER A 32 -7.39 -8.13 -1.70
CA SER A 32 -6.92 -7.85 -3.07
C SER A 32 -5.84 -8.80 -3.62
N ARG A 33 -5.30 -9.71 -2.80
CA ARG A 33 -4.19 -10.58 -3.19
C ARG A 33 -4.44 -12.04 -2.80
N THR A 34 -4.09 -12.96 -3.70
CA THR A 34 -4.18 -14.42 -3.50
C THR A 34 -3.40 -14.88 -2.26
N ILE A 35 -2.33 -14.17 -1.92
CA ILE A 35 -1.56 -14.37 -0.68
C ILE A 35 -1.81 -13.18 0.25
N ARG A 36 -2.34 -13.46 1.45
CA ARG A 36 -2.61 -12.47 2.50
C ARG A 36 -1.30 -11.77 2.91
N ILE A 37 -1.23 -10.47 2.71
CA ILE A 37 -0.10 -9.63 3.13
C ILE A 37 -0.48 -8.89 4.43
N PRO A 38 0.37 -8.86 5.45
CA PRO A 38 0.11 -8.09 6.67
C PRO A 38 -0.09 -6.59 6.37
N VAL A 39 -0.98 -5.92 7.12
CA VAL A 39 -1.29 -4.48 6.92
C VAL A 39 -0.04 -3.60 7.00
N HIS A 40 0.89 -3.86 7.93
CA HIS A 40 2.15 -3.12 8.06
C HIS A 40 3.05 -3.23 6.81
N MET A 41 2.94 -4.33 6.06
CA MET A 41 3.66 -4.50 4.79
C MET A 41 3.01 -3.66 3.69
N VAL A 42 1.68 -3.55 3.66
CA VAL A 42 0.96 -2.67 2.71
C VAL A 42 1.33 -1.19 2.95
N GLU A 43 1.41 -0.77 4.22
CA GLU A 43 1.89 0.57 4.58
C GLU A 43 3.32 0.81 4.10
N THR A 44 4.19 -0.18 4.28
CA THR A 44 5.59 -0.12 3.83
C THR A 44 5.69 -0.02 2.31
N ILE A 45 4.88 -0.78 1.57
CA ILE A 45 4.80 -0.71 0.10
C ILE A 45 4.32 0.67 -0.35
N ASN A 46 3.29 1.22 0.28
CA ASN A 46 2.80 2.56 -0.07
C ASN A 46 3.84 3.66 0.20
N LYS A 47 4.55 3.57 1.32
CA LYS A 47 5.68 4.47 1.62
C LYS A 47 6.77 4.35 0.55
N LEU A 48 7.14 3.12 0.17
CA LEU A 48 8.12 2.85 -0.87
C LEU A 48 7.70 3.48 -2.21
N LEU A 49 6.46 3.28 -2.64
CA LEU A 49 5.94 3.85 -3.90
C LEU A 49 5.95 5.38 -3.88
N ASN A 50 5.65 6.00 -2.74
CA ASN A 50 5.70 7.45 -2.59
C ASN A 50 7.14 7.99 -2.64
N VAL A 51 8.07 7.38 -1.90
CA VAL A 51 9.49 7.75 -1.93
C VAL A 51 10.07 7.55 -3.32
N SER A 52 9.77 6.42 -3.97
CA SER A 52 10.22 6.15 -5.34
C SER A 52 9.71 7.18 -6.33
N ARG A 53 8.44 7.59 -6.25
CA ARG A 53 7.90 8.65 -7.13
C ARG A 53 8.56 10.01 -6.87
N ARG A 54 8.79 10.37 -5.61
CA ARG A 54 9.45 11.62 -5.24
C ARG A 54 10.88 11.67 -5.77
N LEU A 55 11.68 10.62 -5.50
CA LEU A 55 13.05 10.53 -6.00
C LEU A 55 13.10 10.48 -7.54
N ALA A 56 12.12 9.83 -8.18
CA ALA A 56 12.04 9.82 -9.64
C ALA A 56 11.84 11.22 -10.23
N GLN A 57 11.02 12.04 -9.56
CA GLN A 57 10.80 13.43 -9.94
C GLN A 57 12.03 14.31 -9.68
N GLU A 58 12.71 14.11 -8.55
CA GLU A 58 13.91 14.88 -8.19
C GLU A 58 15.12 14.56 -9.09
N TYR A 59 15.32 13.29 -9.42
CA TYR A 59 16.47 12.85 -10.23
C TYR A 59 16.20 12.79 -11.73
N GLY A 60 14.93 12.94 -12.14
CA GLY A 60 14.52 12.81 -13.54
C GLY A 60 14.74 11.40 -14.11
N ARG A 61 14.92 10.39 -13.26
CA ARG A 61 15.15 8.98 -13.62
C ARG A 61 14.59 8.05 -12.55
N GLU A 62 14.40 6.77 -12.85
CA GLU A 62 14.01 5.81 -11.81
C GLU A 62 15.09 5.69 -10.71
N PRO A 63 14.71 5.78 -9.43
CA PRO A 63 15.63 5.66 -8.31
C PRO A 63 16.01 4.20 -8.08
N THR A 64 17.25 3.99 -7.66
CA THR A 64 17.78 2.67 -7.34
C THR A 64 17.29 2.19 -5.97
N PRO A 65 17.23 0.86 -5.72
CA PRO A 65 16.87 0.31 -4.41
C PRO A 65 17.74 0.81 -3.25
N ARG A 66 18.99 1.21 -3.54
CA ARG A 66 19.92 1.78 -2.54
C ARG A 66 19.54 3.21 -2.17
N GLU A 67 19.16 4.04 -3.15
CA GLU A 67 18.68 5.41 -2.93
C GLU A 67 17.36 5.40 -2.14
N ILE A 68 16.41 4.53 -2.54
CA ILE A 68 15.16 4.35 -1.80
C ILE A 68 15.42 3.84 -0.38
N GLY A 69 16.32 2.86 -0.23
CA GLY A 69 16.67 2.29 1.07
C GLY A 69 17.34 3.28 2.02
N ALA A 70 18.18 4.18 1.50
CA ALA A 70 18.78 5.26 2.28
C ALA A 70 17.73 6.22 2.82
N GLU A 71 16.74 6.60 2.00
CA GLU A 71 15.65 7.49 2.41
C GLU A 71 14.66 6.83 3.38
N MET A 72 14.43 5.52 3.24
CA MET A 72 13.51 4.77 4.10
C MET A 72 14.16 4.17 5.34
N GLU A 73 15.48 4.30 5.51
CA GLU A 73 16.29 3.61 6.53
C GLU A 73 16.11 2.07 6.50
N ILE A 74 15.93 1.51 5.30
CA ILE A 74 15.73 0.08 5.07
C ILE A 74 16.88 -0.47 4.23
N PRO A 75 17.45 -1.64 4.58
CA PRO A 75 18.48 -2.26 3.76
C PRO A 75 18.01 -2.49 2.31
N PRO A 76 18.86 -2.22 1.30
CA PRO A 76 18.49 -2.35 -0.10
C PRO A 76 18.05 -3.77 -0.47
N GLU A 77 18.54 -4.79 0.23
CA GLU A 77 18.11 -6.19 0.11
C GLU A 77 16.62 -6.32 0.41
N LYS A 78 16.17 -5.69 1.50
CA LYS A 78 14.78 -5.72 1.94
C LYS A 78 13.89 -4.89 1.01
N ILE A 79 14.37 -3.76 0.49
CA ILE A 79 13.68 -2.98 -0.55
C ILE A 79 13.44 -3.85 -1.79
N ARG A 80 14.45 -4.59 -2.28
CA ARG A 80 14.29 -5.50 -3.43
C ARG A 80 13.21 -6.57 -3.19
N VAL A 81 13.18 -7.15 -1.98
CA VAL A 81 12.15 -8.14 -1.61
C VAL A 81 10.76 -7.49 -1.58
N ILE A 82 10.64 -6.30 -0.97
CA ILE A 82 9.37 -5.56 -0.91
C ILE A 82 8.89 -5.16 -2.30
N MET A 83 9.78 -4.73 -3.19
CA MET A 83 9.44 -4.43 -4.59
C MET A 83 8.92 -5.66 -5.33
N LYS A 84 9.57 -6.83 -5.16
CA LYS A 84 9.07 -8.09 -5.70
C LYS A 84 7.70 -8.49 -5.13
N LEU A 85 7.49 -8.27 -3.83
CA LEU A 85 6.20 -8.49 -3.19
C LEU A 85 5.15 -7.48 -3.66
N ALA A 86 5.53 -6.25 -3.99
CA ALA A 86 4.64 -5.18 -4.42
C ALA A 86 4.20 -5.31 -5.88
N GLN A 87 5.04 -5.90 -6.74
CA GLN A 87 4.56 -6.42 -8.01
C GLN A 87 3.43 -7.41 -7.70
N LEU A 88 2.26 -7.19 -8.30
CA LEU A 88 1.17 -8.17 -8.27
C LEU A 88 1.74 -9.54 -8.65
N PRO A 89 1.11 -10.67 -8.28
CA PRO A 89 1.50 -11.95 -8.87
C PRO A 89 1.33 -11.79 -10.39
N ILE A 90 2.43 -11.51 -11.09
CA ILE A 90 2.48 -11.61 -12.54
C ILE A 90 2.22 -13.08 -12.75
N SER A 91 1.10 -13.35 -13.42
CA SER A 91 0.60 -14.69 -13.67
C SER A 91 1.75 -15.61 -14.07
N LEU A 92 1.82 -16.80 -13.48
CA LEU A 92 2.65 -17.92 -13.96
C LEU A 92 2.16 -18.45 -15.33
N GLU A 93 1.41 -17.64 -16.07
CA GLU A 93 0.83 -17.89 -17.40
C GLU A 93 1.36 -16.92 -18.46
N ALA A 94 2.51 -16.26 -18.24
CA ALA A 94 3.28 -15.85 -19.41
C ALA A 94 3.79 -17.15 -20.04
N PRO A 95 3.35 -17.52 -21.27
CA PRO A 95 3.84 -18.74 -21.90
C PRO A 95 5.36 -18.61 -21.98
N ILE A 96 6.06 -19.55 -21.37
CA ILE A 96 7.48 -19.77 -21.64
C ILE A 96 7.48 -20.26 -23.08
N GLY A 97 7.67 -19.33 -24.02
CA GLY A 97 7.89 -19.67 -25.42
C GLY A 97 9.19 -20.45 -25.55
N ASP A 98 9.15 -21.50 -26.37
CA ASP A 98 10.31 -22.22 -26.91
C ASP A 98 11.42 -21.28 -27.42
#